data_AF-A0A2E5GMG5-F1
#
_entry.id   AF-A0A2E5GMG5-F1
#
_cell.length_a   1.000
_cell.length_b   1.000
_cell.length_c   1.000
_cell.angle_alpha   90.00
_cell.angle_beta   90.00
_cell.angle_gamma   90.00
#
_symmetry.space_group_name_H-M   'P 1'
#
loop_
_entity.id
_entity.type
_entity.pdbx_description
1 polymer ?
#
loop_
_entity_poly.entity_id
_entity_poly.type
_entity_poly.pdbx_seq_one_letter_code
_entity_poly.pdbx_strand_id
1 'polypeptide(L)'
;MASLKEIQQLDFDTLLMSHVRAVGTRKDLTLMQNYFDDLYAAVQTELDDGTNLFKIPSKVELPKYKHWKNYEEWLPMNVWRILMEKSIGQ
;
A
#
# COMPACT_ATOMS: atom_id res chain seq x y z
N MET A 1 2.70 1.68 -8.90
CA MET A 1 2.12 2.95 -8.41
C MET A 1 1.63 3.87 -9.52
N ALA A 2 2.42 4.07 -10.59
CA ALA A 2 2.07 4.93 -11.73
C ALA A 2 0.64 4.72 -12.25
N SER A 3 0.21 3.45 -12.39
CA SER A 3 -1.12 3.12 -12.90
C SER A 3 -2.30 3.68 -12.09
N LEU A 4 -2.21 3.78 -10.75
CA LEU A 4 -3.30 4.39 -9.96
C LEU A 4 -3.35 5.91 -10.14
N LYS A 5 -2.19 6.55 -10.30
CA LYS A 5 -2.07 8.00 -10.55
C LYS A 5 -2.55 8.34 -11.97
N GLU A 6 -2.25 7.49 -12.94
CA GLU A 6 -2.76 7.58 -14.31
C GLU A 6 -4.29 7.40 -14.36
N ILE A 7 -4.84 6.37 -13.69
CA ILE A 7 -6.30 6.17 -13.62
C ILE A 7 -7.00 7.40 -13.05
N GLN A 8 -6.43 8.05 -12.03
CA GLN A 8 -7.01 9.26 -11.43
C GLN A 8 -7.14 10.44 -12.42
N GLN A 9 -6.28 10.49 -13.44
CA GLN A 9 -6.29 11.53 -14.47
C GLN A 9 -7.27 11.25 -15.61
N LEU A 10 -7.82 10.03 -15.69
CA LEU A 10 -8.79 9.67 -16.71
C LEU A 10 -10.13 10.37 -16.47
N ASP A 11 -10.80 10.68 -17.57
CA ASP A 11 -12.19 11.09 -17.57
C ASP A 11 -13.09 9.85 -17.49
N PHE A 12 -13.76 9.68 -16.35
CA PHE A 12 -14.67 8.57 -16.10
C PHE A 12 -15.69 8.94 -15.03
N ASP A 13 -16.90 8.43 -15.22
CA ASP A 13 -18.03 8.65 -14.31
C ASP A 13 -18.18 7.55 -13.26
N THR A 14 -17.81 6.31 -13.60
CA THR A 14 -18.03 5.13 -12.74
C THR A 14 -16.72 4.40 -12.45
N LEU A 15 -16.47 4.13 -11.17
CA LEU A 15 -15.38 3.26 -10.72
C LEU A 15 -15.93 1.91 -10.30
N LEU A 16 -15.59 0.85 -11.04
CA LEU A 16 -15.91 -0.52 -10.67
C LEU A 16 -14.71 -1.18 -10.00
N MET A 17 -14.94 -1.83 -8.85
CA MET A 17 -13.91 -2.49 -8.05
C MET A 17 -14.21 -3.98 -7.90
N SER A 18 -13.17 -4.81 -7.90
CA SER A 18 -13.33 -6.27 -7.87
C SER A 18 -13.59 -6.85 -6.47
N HIS A 19 -13.25 -6.12 -5.42
CA HIS A 19 -13.27 -6.63 -4.04
C HIS A 19 -13.94 -5.65 -3.07
N VAL A 20 -14.51 -6.21 -1.99
CA VAL A 20 -15.20 -5.53 -0.88
C VAL A 20 -16.51 -4.85 -1.27
N ARG A 21 -16.49 -3.96 -2.27
CA ARG A 21 -17.68 -3.33 -2.85
C ARG A 21 -17.53 -3.21 -4.36
N ALA A 22 -18.64 -3.32 -5.09
CA ALA A 22 -18.62 -3.30 -6.56
C ALA A 22 -18.43 -1.90 -7.16
N VAL A 23 -19.04 -0.87 -6.55
CA VAL A 23 -18.98 0.52 -7.04
C VAL A 23 -18.23 1.39 -6.03
N GLY A 24 -17.15 2.00 -6.49
CA GLY A 24 -16.33 2.94 -5.73
C GLY A 24 -16.48 4.39 -6.18
N THR A 25 -15.68 5.24 -5.57
CA THR A 25 -15.59 6.68 -5.83
C THR A 25 -14.14 7.09 -6.05
N ARG A 26 -13.90 8.31 -6.54
CA ARG A 26 -12.53 8.88 -6.66
C ARG A 26 -11.78 8.96 -5.33
N LYS A 27 -12.51 9.05 -4.20
CA LYS A 27 -11.90 9.01 -2.86
C LYS A 27 -11.22 7.68 -2.58
N ASP A 28 -11.71 6.61 -3.19
CA ASP A 28 -11.20 5.25 -2.97
C ASP A 28 -9.91 5.01 -3.74
N LEU A 29 -9.80 5.57 -4.95
CA LEU A 29 -8.52 5.65 -5.66
C LEU A 29 -7.49 6.45 -4.87
N THR A 30 -7.88 7.60 -4.35
CA THR A 30 -7.02 8.45 -3.50
C THR A 30 -6.59 7.70 -2.23
N LEU A 31 -7.51 6.96 -1.59
CA LEU A 31 -7.21 6.15 -0.41
C LEU A 31 -6.18 5.07 -0.71
N MET A 32 -6.31 4.38 -1.85
CA MET A 32 -5.35 3.36 -2.27
C MET A 32 -3.99 3.94 -2.63
N GLN A 33 -3.95 5.09 -3.34
CA GLN A 33 -2.70 5.80 -3.61
C GLN A 33 -1.97 6.16 -2.31
N ASN A 34 -2.69 6.78 -1.37
CA ASN A 34 -2.13 7.15 -0.07
C ASN A 34 -1.65 5.92 0.71
N TYR A 35 -2.39 4.81 0.69
CA TYR A 35 -1.99 3.59 1.40
C TYR A 35 -0.64 3.07 0.91
N PHE A 36 -0.44 3.02 -0.39
CA PHE A 36 0.82 2.57 -0.95
C PHE A 36 1.94 3.60 -0.76
N ASP A 37 1.67 4.90 -0.92
CA ASP A 37 2.69 5.93 -0.66
C ASP A 37 3.16 5.86 0.82
N ASP A 38 2.23 5.72 1.78
CA ASP A 38 2.52 5.53 3.20
C ASP A 38 3.28 4.20 3.46
N LEU A 39 2.90 3.11 2.79
CA LEU A 39 3.56 1.80 2.92
C LEU A 39 4.99 1.83 2.38
N TYR A 40 5.22 2.38 1.19
CA TYR A 40 6.56 2.49 0.60
C TYR A 40 7.47 3.36 1.47
N ALA A 41 6.95 4.46 2.03
CA ALA A 41 7.68 5.33 2.93
C ALA A 41 8.08 4.58 4.22
N ALA A 42 7.14 3.89 4.86
CA ALA A 42 7.43 3.15 6.09
C ALA A 42 8.45 2.02 5.90
N VAL A 43 8.37 1.30 4.77
CA VAL A 43 9.39 0.29 4.42
C VAL A 43 10.75 0.93 4.15
N GLN A 44 10.79 2.09 3.48
CA GLN A 44 12.03 2.81 3.22
C GLN A 44 12.67 3.30 4.53
N THR A 45 11.90 3.83 5.47
CA THR A 45 12.40 4.23 6.80
C THR A 45 13.13 3.08 7.49
N GLU A 46 12.53 1.89 7.55
CA GLU A 46 13.18 0.75 8.21
C GLU A 46 14.44 0.25 7.46
N LEU A 47 14.47 0.38 6.13
CA LEU A 47 15.67 0.10 5.34
C LEU A 47 16.78 1.10 5.63
N ASP A 48 16.46 2.40 5.70
CA ASP A 48 17.40 3.48 6.00
C ASP A 48 17.95 3.37 7.44
N ASP A 49 17.10 2.91 8.37
CA ASP A 49 17.48 2.61 9.76
C ASP A 49 18.36 1.36 9.90
N GLY A 50 18.63 0.63 8.80
CA GLY A 50 19.43 -0.58 8.81
C GLY A 50 18.76 -1.76 9.51
N THR A 51 17.44 -1.74 9.64
CA THR A 51 16.69 -2.86 10.23
C THR A 51 16.93 -4.13 9.42
N ASN A 52 17.13 -5.25 10.12
CA ASN A 52 17.24 -6.56 9.49
C ASN A 52 16.03 -6.81 8.57
N LEU A 53 16.28 -7.11 7.30
CA LEU A 53 15.23 -7.27 6.27
C LEU A 53 14.10 -8.22 6.71
N PHE A 54 14.43 -9.34 7.37
CA PHE A 54 13.44 -10.32 7.82
C PHE A 54 12.59 -9.85 9.02
N LYS A 55 12.97 -8.74 9.66
CA LYS A 55 12.24 -8.13 10.77
C LYS A 55 11.34 -6.96 10.34
N ILE A 56 11.62 -6.33 9.21
CA ILE A 56 10.86 -5.18 8.70
C ILE A 56 9.34 -5.47 8.63
N PRO A 57 8.86 -6.62 8.09
CA PRO A 57 7.43 -6.93 8.04
C PRO A 57 6.71 -7.00 9.40
N SER A 58 7.45 -7.28 10.47
CA SER A 58 6.92 -7.29 11.84
C SER A 58 7.08 -5.97 12.59
N LYS A 59 7.85 -5.01 12.05
CA LYS A 59 8.10 -3.70 12.68
C LYS A 59 7.33 -2.56 12.03
N VAL A 60 7.10 -2.64 10.72
CA VAL A 60 6.33 -1.62 10.00
C VAL A 60 4.89 -1.60 10.51
N GLU A 61 4.44 -0.42 10.93
CA GLU A 61 3.05 -0.14 11.27
C GLU A 61 2.53 1.03 10.45
N LEU A 62 1.24 0.99 10.11
CA LEU A 62 0.52 2.12 9.53
C LEU A 62 -0.75 2.41 10.35
N PRO A 63 -0.64 3.12 11.49
CA PRO A 63 -1.74 3.29 12.45
C PRO A 63 -3.04 3.85 11.84
N LYS A 64 -2.91 4.73 10.84
CA LYS A 64 -4.02 5.29 10.05
C LYS A 64 -4.95 4.23 9.44
N TYR A 65 -4.42 3.05 9.13
CA TYR A 65 -5.15 1.96 8.47
C TYR A 65 -5.48 0.79 9.41
N LYS A 66 -5.16 0.89 10.72
CA LYS A 66 -5.35 -0.19 11.70
C LYS A 66 -6.81 -0.67 11.84
N HIS A 67 -7.77 0.19 11.50
CA HIS A 67 -9.19 -0.12 11.52
C HIS A 67 -9.66 -0.97 10.32
N TRP A 68 -8.78 -1.26 9.35
CA TRP A 68 -9.13 -2.06 8.20
C TRP A 68 -9.30 -3.53 8.55
N LYS A 69 -10.21 -4.19 7.82
CA LYS A 69 -10.40 -5.63 7.94
C LYS A 69 -9.10 -6.35 7.58
N ASN A 70 -8.71 -7.32 8.41
CA ASN A 70 -7.50 -8.13 8.26
C ASN A 70 -6.20 -7.32 8.22
N TYR A 71 -6.15 -6.15 8.86
CA TYR A 71 -4.96 -5.29 8.87
C TYR A 71 -3.72 -6.04 9.40
N GLU A 72 -3.87 -6.73 10.54
CA GLU A 72 -2.76 -7.43 11.20
C GLU A 72 -2.23 -8.61 10.36
N GLU A 73 -3.11 -9.29 9.60
CA GLU A 73 -2.71 -10.37 8.72
C GLU A 73 -2.11 -9.86 7.40
N TRP A 74 -2.68 -8.80 6.82
CA TRP A 74 -2.34 -8.36 5.47
C TRP A 74 -1.19 -7.36 5.41
N LEU A 75 -1.03 -6.50 6.43
CA LEU A 75 0.05 -5.52 6.44
C LEU A 75 1.43 -6.18 6.33
N PRO A 76 1.78 -7.22 7.11
CA PRO A 76 3.10 -7.87 6.98
C PRO A 76 3.33 -8.45 5.59
N MET A 77 2.30 -9.00 4.94
CA MET A 77 2.40 -9.53 3.57
C MET A 77 2.63 -8.43 2.53
N ASN A 78 1.95 -7.29 2.68
CA ASN A 78 2.14 -6.13 1.82
C ASN A 78 3.54 -5.53 2.00
N VAL A 79 4.02 -5.45 3.24
CA VAL A 79 5.40 -5.03 3.55
C VAL A 79 6.40 -5.96 2.87
N TRP A 80 6.21 -7.28 2.97
CA TRP A 80 7.04 -8.26 2.26
C TRP A 80 7.09 -7.98 0.75
N ARG A 81 5.93 -7.73 0.11
CA ARG A 81 5.87 -7.46 -1.33
C ARG A 81 6.71 -6.26 -1.74
N ILE A 82 6.63 -5.15 -0.98
CA ILE A 82 7.38 -3.92 -1.26
C ILE A 82 8.87 -4.08 -0.94
N LEU A 83 9.18 -4.73 0.18
CA LEU A 83 10.56 -5.01 0.57
C LEU A 83 11.30 -5.81 -0.50
N MET A 84 10.66 -6.87 -1.02
CA MET A 84 11.23 -7.71 -2.07
C MET A 84 11.40 -6.96 -3.39
N GLU A 85 10.48 -6.05 -3.74
CA GLU A 85 10.63 -5.17 -4.90
C GLU A 85 11.86 -4.26 -4.78
N LYS A 86 12.07 -3.68 -3.59
CA LYS A 86 13.20 -2.79 -3.32
C LYS A 86 14.54 -3.52 -3.23
N SER A 87 14.57 -4.74 -2.69
CA SER A 87 15.80 -5.48 -2.45
C SER A 87 16.33 -6.26 -3.66
N ILE A 88 15.44 -6.73 -4.53
CA ILE A 88 15.81 -7.50 -5.73
C ILE A 88 16.18 -6.57 -6.91
N GLY A 89 15.86 -5.27 -6.81
CA GLY A 89 15.97 -4.33 -7.90
C GLY A 89 14.85 -4.52 -8.93
N GLN A 90 14.38 -3.42 -9.52
CA GLN A 90 13.54 -3.49 -10.73
C GLN A 90 14.42 -3.76 -11.95
#